data_AF-A0A3D0FQG7-F1
#
_entry.id   AF-A0A3D0FQG7-F1
#
_cell.length_a   1.000
_cell.length_b   1.000
_cell.length_c   1.000
_cell.angle_alpha   90.00
_cell.angle_beta   90.00
_cell.angle_gamma   90.00
#
_symmetry.space_group_name_H-M   'P 1'
#
loop_
_entity.id
_entity.type
_entity.pdbx_description
1 polymer ?
#
loop_
_entity_poly.entity_id
_entity_poly.type
_entity_poly.pdbx_seq_one_letter_code
_entity_poly.pdbx_strand_id
1 'polypeptide(L)'
;MNRILLTLISVLFVVAALFAGDGSSATSPLSVQQAKAKNVSTTTKYWLTGYVVGEMSAYSNSKWFVNMAPPFDGSVFLLADNPKEQDFTKCICLQFPTSSNGAEQYSLDENPQFWRKKVLLQGTREQYNNLDGFKKITDFQ
;
A
#
# COMPACT_ATOMS: atom_id res chain seq x y z
N MET A 1 -27.76 26.72 13.49
CA MET A 1 -26.66 25.76 13.27
C MET A 1 -26.82 25.18 11.86
N ASN A 2 -25.91 25.55 10.96
CA ASN A 2 -26.07 25.49 9.50
C ASN A 2 -26.14 24.07 8.93
N ARG A 3 -27.25 23.74 8.25
CA ARG A 3 -27.43 22.49 7.48
C ARG A 3 -26.46 22.34 6.28
N ILE A 4 -25.73 23.40 5.95
CA ILE A 4 -24.75 23.47 4.85
C ILE A 4 -23.42 22.79 5.24
N LEU A 5 -23.13 22.62 6.54
CA LEU A 5 -21.86 22.04 6.99
C LEU A 5 -21.82 20.50 6.93
N LEU A 6 -22.98 19.82 6.92
CA LEU A 6 -23.03 18.35 6.80
C LEU A 6 -22.89 17.83 5.37
N THR A 7 -23.20 18.64 4.35
CA THR A 7 -23.13 18.23 2.93
C THR A 7 -21.72 18.33 2.34
N LEU A 8 -20.85 19.17 2.91
CA LEU A 8 -19.45 19.32 2.46
C LEU A 8 -18.55 18.15 2.91
N ILE A 9 -18.81 17.56 4.08
CA ILE A 9 -18.05 16.40 4.57
C ILE A 9 -18.40 15.13 3.78
N SER A 10 -19.65 15.01 3.31
CA SER A 10 -20.10 13.88 2.49
C SER A 10 -19.59 13.97 1.05
N VAL A 11 -19.50 15.16 0.45
CA VAL A 11 -18.94 15.32 -0.90
C VAL A 11 -17.44 15.06 -0.94
N LEU A 12 -16.68 15.46 0.10
CA LEU A 12 -15.23 15.18 0.15
C LEU A 12 -14.93 13.67 0.28
N PHE A 13 -15.81 12.90 0.92
CA PHE A 13 -15.72 11.44 0.98
C PHE A 13 -16.13 10.75 -0.33
N VAL A 14 -17.05 11.34 -1.09
CA VAL A 14 -17.53 10.79 -2.37
C VAL A 14 -16.50 10.97 -3.50
N VAL A 15 -15.72 12.05 -3.50
CA VAL A 15 -14.71 12.29 -4.55
C VAL A 15 -13.53 11.30 -4.47
N ALA A 16 -13.21 10.78 -3.28
CA ALA A 16 -12.21 9.71 -3.12
C ALA A 16 -12.68 8.34 -3.67
N ALA A 17 -14.00 8.13 -3.82
CA ALA A 17 -14.58 6.88 -4.26
C ALA A 17 -14.67 6.72 -5.79
N LEU A 18 -14.37 7.75 -6.58
CA LEU A 18 -14.63 7.74 -8.04
C LEU A 18 -13.58 7.00 -8.88
N PHE A 19 -12.54 6.44 -8.28
CA PHE A 19 -11.54 5.60 -8.99
C PHE A 19 -11.20 4.29 -8.25
N ALA A 20 -12.13 3.82 -7.43
CA ALA A 20 -11.98 2.61 -6.64
C ALA A 20 -12.65 1.42 -7.36
N GLY A 21 -11.85 0.48 -7.86
CA GLY A 21 -12.33 -0.76 -8.48
C GLY A 21 -12.66 -1.84 -7.45
N ASP A 22 -13.00 -3.02 -7.94
CA ASP A 22 -13.31 -4.22 -7.14
C ASP A 22 -12.10 -5.15 -6.94
N GLY A 23 -10.98 -4.85 -7.59
CA GLY A 23 -9.74 -5.61 -7.57
C GLY A 23 -9.68 -6.75 -8.58
N SER A 24 -10.70 -6.91 -9.43
CA SER A 24 -10.80 -8.04 -10.36
C SER A 24 -9.85 -7.93 -11.56
N SER A 25 -9.44 -6.70 -11.92
CA SER A 25 -8.59 -6.44 -13.09
C SER A 25 -7.66 -5.23 -12.88
N ALA A 26 -6.65 -5.12 -13.74
CA ALA A 26 -5.74 -3.97 -13.80
C ALA A 26 -6.46 -2.63 -14.05
N THR A 27 -7.62 -2.67 -14.72
CA THR A 27 -8.46 -1.49 -15.01
C THR A 27 -9.48 -1.19 -13.90
N SER A 28 -9.65 -2.12 -12.96
CA SER A 28 -10.51 -2.01 -11.78
C SER A 28 -9.72 -2.38 -10.51
N PRO A 29 -8.59 -1.71 -10.20
CA PRO A 29 -7.79 -2.05 -9.03
C PRO A 29 -8.45 -1.55 -7.74
N LEU A 30 -8.17 -2.22 -6.64
CA LEU A 30 -8.48 -1.72 -5.31
C LEU A 30 -7.63 -0.49 -5.00
N SER A 31 -8.20 0.46 -4.26
CA SER A 31 -7.45 1.39 -3.41
C SER A 31 -6.78 0.66 -2.24
N VAL A 32 -5.83 1.30 -1.58
CA VAL A 32 -5.18 0.78 -0.37
C VAL A 32 -6.21 0.55 0.74
N GLN A 33 -7.12 1.51 0.96
CA GLN A 33 -8.18 1.37 1.96
C GLN A 33 -9.08 0.15 1.68
N GLN A 34 -9.47 -0.08 0.42
CA GLN A 34 -10.27 -1.25 0.06
C GLN A 34 -9.51 -2.56 0.20
N ALA A 35 -8.22 -2.60 -0.16
CA ALA A 35 -7.39 -3.79 0.01
C ALA A 35 -7.22 -4.16 1.49
N LYS A 36 -7.06 -3.17 2.39
CA LYS A 36 -7.05 -3.40 3.84
C LYS A 36 -8.35 -4.05 4.33
N ALA A 37 -9.49 -3.67 3.76
CA ALA A 37 -10.82 -4.18 4.10
C ALA A 37 -11.13 -5.57 3.52
N LYS A 38 -10.32 -6.11 2.59
CA LYS A 38 -10.47 -7.48 2.11
C LYS A 38 -10.03 -8.48 3.20
N ASN A 39 -10.71 -9.63 3.23
CA ASN A 39 -10.30 -10.75 4.06
C ASN A 39 -8.90 -11.22 3.67
N VAL A 40 -8.13 -11.63 4.67
CA VAL A 40 -6.83 -12.28 4.47
C VAL A 40 -7.02 -13.58 3.70
N SER A 41 -6.27 -13.77 2.62
CA SER A 41 -6.31 -14.96 1.78
C SER A 41 -4.94 -15.16 1.12
N THR A 42 -4.43 -16.39 1.16
CA THR A 42 -3.16 -16.76 0.51
C THR A 42 -3.33 -17.20 -0.95
N THR A 43 -4.57 -17.24 -1.45
CA THR A 43 -4.93 -17.75 -2.79
C THR A 43 -5.66 -16.71 -3.64
N THR A 44 -6.52 -15.88 -3.03
CA THR A 44 -7.28 -14.86 -3.75
C THR A 44 -6.39 -13.69 -4.10
N LYS A 45 -6.24 -13.43 -5.40
CA LYS A 45 -5.47 -12.30 -5.89
C LYS A 45 -6.37 -11.10 -6.18
N TYR A 46 -5.83 -9.92 -5.91
CA TYR A 46 -6.45 -8.65 -6.26
C TYR A 46 -5.44 -7.80 -7.02
N TRP A 47 -5.96 -6.94 -7.89
CA TRP A 47 -5.23 -5.78 -8.36
C TRP A 47 -5.34 -4.66 -7.32
N LEU A 48 -4.22 -4.00 -7.02
CA LEU A 48 -4.09 -2.91 -6.07
C LEU A 48 -3.35 -1.76 -6.75
N THR A 49 -3.82 -0.53 -6.53
CA THR A 49 -3.09 0.69 -6.87
C THR A 49 -2.90 1.56 -5.64
N GLY A 50 -1.76 2.23 -5.57
CA GLY A 50 -1.41 3.13 -4.48
C GLY A 50 -0.11 3.86 -4.77
N TYR A 51 0.25 4.80 -3.90
CA TYR A 51 1.52 5.49 -3.95
C TYR A 51 2.49 4.87 -2.96
N VAL A 52 3.73 4.65 -3.35
CA VAL A 52 4.80 4.25 -2.43
C VAL A 52 5.18 5.47 -1.60
N VAL A 53 4.81 5.49 -0.31
CA VAL A 53 4.99 6.67 0.56
C VAL A 53 6.18 6.54 1.51
N GLY A 54 6.73 5.35 1.63
CA GLY A 54 7.84 5.05 2.50
C GLY A 54 8.11 3.55 2.52
N GLU A 55 8.74 3.12 3.58
CA GLU A 55 9.19 1.75 3.76
C GLU A 55 9.15 1.33 5.23
N MET A 56 9.34 0.03 5.44
CA MET A 56 9.44 -0.57 6.74
C MET A 56 10.61 -1.53 6.80
N SER A 57 11.30 -1.49 7.95
CA SER A 57 12.40 -2.38 8.32
C SER A 57 11.92 -3.26 9.46
N ALA A 58 11.76 -4.56 9.20
CA ALA A 58 11.41 -5.53 10.22
C ALA A 58 12.65 -6.01 10.99
N TYR A 59 12.54 -6.07 12.32
CA TYR A 59 13.60 -6.52 13.22
C TYR A 59 13.14 -7.74 14.03
N SER A 60 14.08 -8.31 14.80
CA SER A 60 13.78 -9.38 15.75
C SER A 60 12.75 -8.95 16.81
N ASN A 61 12.11 -9.92 17.43
CA ASN A 61 11.14 -9.72 18.51
C ASN A 61 9.90 -8.89 18.13
N SER A 62 9.43 -9.02 16.89
CA SER A 62 8.23 -8.32 16.37
C SER A 62 8.34 -6.79 16.39
N LYS A 63 9.57 -6.26 16.41
CA LYS A 63 9.80 -4.82 16.27
C LYS A 63 9.93 -4.47 14.78
N TRP A 64 9.51 -3.27 14.45
CA TRP A 64 9.62 -2.73 13.11
C TRP A 64 9.78 -1.22 13.20
N PHE A 65 10.45 -0.65 12.21
CA PHE A 65 10.61 0.79 12.05
C PHE A 65 10.02 1.19 10.71
N VAL A 66 9.43 2.38 10.67
CA VAL A 66 8.79 2.93 9.47
C VAL A 66 9.47 4.24 9.14
N ASN A 67 9.92 4.36 7.89
CA ASN A 67 10.49 5.57 7.34
C ASN A 67 9.54 6.10 6.26
N MET A 68 8.89 7.24 6.50
CA MET A 68 8.01 7.92 5.53
C MET A 68 8.75 8.95 4.66
N ALA A 69 10.05 9.15 4.94
CA ALA A 69 10.93 10.07 4.25
C ALA A 69 12.38 9.55 4.31
N PRO A 70 13.26 9.98 3.37
CA PRO A 70 14.67 9.61 3.38
C PRO A 70 15.41 10.05 4.67
N PRO A 71 16.53 9.42 5.04
CA PRO A 71 17.16 8.28 4.36
C PRO A 71 16.35 6.99 4.52
N PHE A 72 16.40 6.15 3.49
CA PHE A 72 15.74 4.86 3.45
C PHE A 72 16.77 3.74 3.69
N ASP A 73 16.38 2.69 4.43
CA ASP A 73 17.18 1.52 4.80
C ASP A 73 16.35 0.21 4.88
N GLY A 74 15.10 0.26 4.42
CA GLY A 74 14.12 -0.80 4.54
C GLY A 74 13.97 -1.67 3.30
N SER A 75 13.19 -2.75 3.45
CA SER A 75 13.02 -3.79 2.42
C SER A 75 11.55 -4.08 2.09
N VAL A 76 10.63 -3.30 2.66
CA VAL A 76 9.18 -3.45 2.48
C VAL A 76 8.60 -2.09 2.15
N PHE A 77 7.98 -1.94 0.98
CA PHE A 77 7.30 -0.69 0.64
C PHE A 77 6.04 -0.49 1.47
N LEU A 78 5.73 0.77 1.73
CA LEU A 78 4.46 1.21 2.28
C LEU A 78 3.65 1.89 1.19
N LEU A 79 2.48 1.34 0.89
CA LEU A 79 1.55 1.93 -0.06
C LEU A 79 0.44 2.67 0.67
N ALA A 80 0.06 3.86 0.17
CA ALA A 80 -1.09 4.62 0.61
C ALA A 80 -1.89 5.21 -0.57
N ASP A 81 -3.14 5.61 -0.34
CA ASP A 81 -3.97 6.24 -1.38
C ASP A 81 -3.55 7.69 -1.70
N ASN A 82 -2.78 8.32 -0.81
CA ASN A 82 -2.28 9.69 -0.95
C ASN A 82 -0.73 9.69 -1.06
N PRO A 83 -0.12 10.36 -2.06
CA PRO A 83 1.34 10.40 -2.23
C PRO A 83 2.10 11.12 -1.10
N LYS A 84 1.40 11.87 -0.25
CA LYS A 84 1.96 12.59 0.90
C LYS A 84 1.48 12.01 2.23
N GLU A 85 0.95 10.78 2.24
CA GLU A 85 0.52 10.14 3.48
C GLU A 85 1.71 9.99 4.44
N GLN A 86 1.45 10.24 5.73
CA GLN A 86 2.42 10.09 6.82
C GLN A 86 1.85 9.24 7.95
N ASP A 87 0.54 8.99 7.95
CA ASP A 87 -0.14 8.13 8.89
C ASP A 87 0.00 6.67 8.45
N PHE A 88 0.89 5.94 9.14
CA PHE A 88 1.13 4.52 8.90
C PHE A 88 -0.13 3.66 8.99
N THR A 89 -1.14 4.05 9.77
CA THR A 89 -2.38 3.27 9.91
C THR A 89 -3.20 3.24 8.61
N LYS A 90 -2.92 4.15 7.67
CA LYS A 90 -3.53 4.19 6.34
C LYS A 90 -2.69 3.48 5.27
N CYS A 91 -1.55 2.93 5.64
CA CYS A 91 -0.68 2.21 4.73
C CYS A 91 -1.00 0.71 4.69
N ILE A 92 -0.51 0.05 3.65
CA ILE A 92 -0.38 -1.41 3.55
C ILE A 92 1.07 -1.77 3.23
N CYS A 93 1.58 -2.83 3.87
CA CYS A 93 2.95 -3.30 3.70
C CYS A 93 3.04 -4.16 2.44
N LEU A 94 3.89 -3.82 1.50
CA LEU A 94 4.10 -4.57 0.26
C LEU A 94 5.39 -5.38 0.36
N GLN A 95 5.26 -6.70 0.51
CA GLN A 95 6.40 -7.61 0.57
C GLN A 95 6.53 -8.38 -0.75
N PHE A 96 7.66 -8.16 -1.42
CA PHE A 96 8.03 -8.90 -2.61
C PHE A 96 8.57 -10.30 -2.28
N PRO A 97 8.42 -11.28 -3.20
CA PRO A 97 9.04 -12.59 -3.04
C PRO A 97 10.57 -12.48 -2.89
N THR A 98 11.14 -13.26 -1.98
CA THR A 98 12.59 -13.26 -1.69
C THR A 98 13.43 -14.07 -2.67
N SER A 99 12.83 -14.74 -3.65
CA SER A 99 13.56 -15.50 -4.66
C SER A 99 14.25 -14.55 -5.65
N SER A 100 15.59 -14.53 -5.59
CA SER A 100 16.54 -13.86 -6.50
C SER A 100 16.35 -12.35 -6.67
N ASN A 101 16.91 -11.56 -5.73
CA ASN A 101 17.12 -10.10 -5.79
C ASN A 101 15.90 -9.21 -5.47
N GLY A 102 14.81 -9.75 -4.93
CA GLY A 102 13.63 -8.97 -4.57
C GLY A 102 13.86 -7.88 -3.52
N ALA A 103 14.82 -8.05 -2.61
CA ALA A 103 15.15 -7.02 -1.62
C ALA A 103 15.91 -5.84 -2.25
N GLU A 104 16.82 -6.10 -3.20
CA GLU A 104 17.59 -5.08 -3.92
C GLU A 104 16.74 -4.35 -4.98
N GLN A 105 15.79 -5.05 -5.62
CA GLN A 105 14.91 -4.46 -6.64
C GLN A 105 13.78 -3.60 -6.06
N TYR A 106 13.40 -3.84 -4.80
CA TYR A 106 12.21 -3.22 -4.21
C TYR A 106 12.48 -2.67 -2.79
N SER A 107 13.68 -2.12 -2.59
CA SER A 107 14.02 -1.21 -1.50
C SER A 107 14.03 0.24 -2.01
N LEU A 108 13.63 1.21 -1.19
CA LEU A 108 13.66 2.62 -1.56
C LEU A 108 15.07 3.22 -1.47
N ASP A 109 15.99 2.56 -0.78
CA ASP A 109 17.41 2.94 -0.75
C ASP A 109 18.03 2.74 -2.15
N GLU A 110 17.85 1.53 -2.70
CA GLU A 110 18.35 1.17 -4.04
C GLU A 110 17.47 1.72 -5.18
N ASN A 111 16.16 1.93 -4.92
CA ASN A 111 15.20 2.37 -5.94
C ASN A 111 14.38 3.60 -5.50
N PRO A 112 15.05 4.74 -5.23
CA PRO A 112 14.40 5.96 -4.75
C PRO A 112 13.39 6.53 -5.76
N GLN A 113 13.47 6.16 -7.04
CA GLN A 113 12.51 6.55 -8.08
C GLN A 113 11.08 6.05 -7.81
N PHE A 114 10.91 5.03 -6.97
CA PHE A 114 9.57 4.59 -6.56
C PHE A 114 8.97 5.49 -5.48
N TRP A 115 9.75 6.27 -4.74
CA TRP A 115 9.20 7.14 -3.70
C TRP A 115 8.23 8.16 -4.29
N ARG A 116 7.02 8.19 -3.74
CA ARG A 116 5.84 8.95 -4.19
C ARG A 116 5.34 8.59 -5.58
N LYS A 117 5.85 7.52 -6.21
CA LYS A 117 5.34 6.99 -7.47
C LYS A 117 4.03 6.25 -7.21
N LYS A 118 3.03 6.47 -8.08
CA LYS A 118 1.86 5.60 -8.15
C LYS A 118 2.24 4.30 -8.83
N VAL A 119 1.87 3.18 -8.22
CA VAL A 119 2.13 1.84 -8.74
C VAL A 119 0.82 1.08 -8.96
N LEU A 120 0.86 0.11 -9.85
CA LEU A 120 -0.19 -0.87 -10.07
C LEU A 120 0.42 -2.27 -9.91
N LEU A 121 -0.24 -3.12 -9.13
CA LEU A 121 0.30 -4.44 -8.84
C LEU A 121 -0.80 -5.48 -8.63
N GLN A 122 -0.43 -6.76 -8.74
CA GLN A 122 -1.30 -7.89 -8.45
C GLN A 122 -0.66 -8.81 -7.40
N GLY A 123 -1.45 -9.26 -6.43
CA GLY A 123 -0.98 -10.12 -5.35
C GLY A 123 -2.10 -10.49 -4.39
N THR A 124 -1.73 -11.04 -3.23
CA THR A 124 -2.65 -11.55 -2.22
C THR A 124 -2.71 -10.62 -1.00
N ARG A 125 -3.91 -10.45 -0.45
CA ARG A 125 -4.11 -9.76 0.83
C ARG A 125 -3.71 -10.70 1.96
N GLU A 126 -2.57 -10.45 2.59
CA GLU A 126 -2.02 -11.29 3.66
C GLU A 126 -1.57 -10.44 4.86
N GLN A 127 -1.18 -11.05 5.97
CA GLN A 127 -0.53 -10.32 7.05
C GLN A 127 0.99 -10.26 6.82
N TYR A 128 1.59 -9.16 7.25
CA TYR A 128 3.03 -9.02 7.38
C TYR A 128 3.34 -8.63 8.83
N ASN A 129 3.92 -9.52 9.64
CA ASN A 129 4.20 -9.28 11.07
C ASN A 129 2.99 -8.73 11.85
N ASN A 130 1.81 -9.34 11.68
CA ASN A 130 0.53 -8.91 12.27
C ASN A 130 -0.01 -7.54 11.76
N LEU A 131 0.62 -6.97 10.74
CA LEU A 131 0.19 -5.75 10.07
C LEU A 131 -0.55 -6.07 8.76
N ASP A 132 -1.23 -5.06 8.22
CA ASP A 132 -1.84 -5.15 6.91
C ASP A 132 -0.77 -5.32 5.85
N GLY A 133 -0.81 -6.44 5.13
CA GLY A 133 0.17 -6.82 4.13
C GLY A 133 -0.44 -7.13 2.77
N PHE A 134 0.38 -7.00 1.74
CA PHE A 134 0.12 -7.43 0.39
C PHE A 134 1.34 -8.20 -0.10
N LYS A 135 1.14 -9.45 -0.50
CA LYS A 135 2.20 -10.44 -0.71
C LYS A 135 2.02 -11.17 -2.03
N LYS A 136 2.97 -12.08 -2.33
CA LYS A 136 2.95 -12.95 -3.52
C LYS A 136 2.69 -12.16 -4.79
N ILE A 137 3.44 -11.08 -4.93
CA ILE A 137 3.31 -10.14 -6.04
C ILE A 137 3.66 -10.87 -7.34
N THR A 138 2.73 -10.83 -8.31
CA THR A 138 2.93 -11.47 -9.62
C THR A 138 2.96 -10.48 -10.78
N ASP A 139 2.62 -9.22 -10.53
CA ASP A 139 2.76 -8.12 -11.49
C ASP A 139 3.03 -6.82 -10.70
N PHE A 140 3.88 -5.95 -11.24
CA PHE A 140 4.27 -4.67 -10.64
C PHE A 140 4.71 -3.67 -11.73
N GLN A 141 4.06 -2.50 -11.76
CA GLN A 141 4.20 -1.46 -12.78
C GLN A 141 4.33 -0.06 -12.15
#